data_AF-A0A5J4NES6-F1
#
_entry.id   AF-A0A5J4NES6-F1
#
_cell.length_a   1.000
_cell.length_b   1.000
_cell.length_c   1.000
_cell.angle_alpha   90.00
_cell.angle_beta   90.00
_cell.angle_gamma   90.00
#
_symmetry.space_group_name_H-M   'P 1'
#
loop_
_entity.id
_entity.type
_entity.pdbx_description
1 polymer ?
#
loop_
_entity_poly.entity_id
_entity_poly.type
_entity_poly.pdbx_seq_one_letter_code
_entity_poly.pdbx_strand_id
1 'polypeptide(L)'
;MSKDRNGKSDPYCIIRVLNRCAHTSTVYKTLNPTWNQAFVFPVTDIWTALQIFVMDEDRDSSEFLGRVSIPLIQNFLWTYVPVRMNE
;
A
#
# COMPACT_ATOMS: atom_id res chain seq x y z
N MET A 1 -19.94 -8.84 -6.92
CA MET A 1 -21.22 -8.82 -6.17
C MET A 1 -20.88 -8.23 -4.82
N SER A 2 -21.31 -6.99 -4.54
CA SER A 2 -21.03 -6.33 -3.26
C SER A 2 -21.77 -7.07 -2.16
N LYS A 3 -21.04 -7.78 -1.27
CA LYS A 3 -21.67 -8.57 -0.21
C LYS A 3 -21.54 -7.96 1.17
N ASP A 4 -21.54 -6.63 1.25
CA ASP A 4 -22.03 -5.95 2.44
C ASP A 4 -23.41 -5.35 2.20
N ARG A 5 -24.42 -5.98 2.82
CA ARG A 5 -25.82 -5.53 2.80
C ARG A 5 -26.03 -4.16 3.45
N ASN A 6 -24.97 -3.50 3.93
CA ASN A 6 -24.96 -2.15 4.46
C ASN A 6 -24.15 -1.14 3.63
N GLY A 7 -23.51 -1.55 2.52
CA GLY A 7 -22.72 -0.67 1.65
C GLY A 7 -21.45 -0.10 2.32
N LYS A 8 -20.91 -0.80 3.33
CA LYS A 8 -19.72 -0.37 4.07
C LYS A 8 -18.75 -1.54 4.17
N SER A 9 -17.50 -1.31 3.76
CA SER A 9 -16.38 -2.24 3.85
C SER A 9 -15.63 -2.10 5.18
N ASP A 10 -14.84 -3.11 5.51
CA ASP A 10 -13.84 -3.17 6.58
C ASP A 10 -12.42 -3.24 5.97
N PRO A 11 -11.93 -2.16 5.32
CA PRO A 11 -10.69 -2.23 4.53
C PRO A 11 -9.40 -2.26 5.36
N TYR A 12 -8.44 -3.06 4.88
CA TYR A 12 -7.03 -3.06 5.30
C TYR A 12 -6.09 -3.15 4.10
N CYS A 13 -4.84 -2.74 4.29
CA CYS A 13 -3.81 -2.82 3.26
C CYS A 13 -2.80 -3.91 3.57
N ILE A 14 -2.43 -4.70 2.56
CA ILE A 14 -1.26 -5.58 2.56
C ILE A 14 -0.16 -4.88 1.76
N ILE A 15 0.98 -4.63 2.40
CA ILE A 15 2.17 -4.04 1.76
C ILE A 15 3.19 -5.15 1.50
N ARG A 16 3.62 -5.30 0.25
CA ARG A 16 4.63 -6.28 -0.17
C ARG A 16 5.77 -5.61 -0.90
N VAL A 17 6.99 -5.99 -0.57
CA VAL A 17 8.20 -5.60 -1.29
C VAL A 17 9.23 -6.71 -1.14
N LEU A 18 9.83 -7.16 -2.25
CA LEU A 18 10.71 -8.32 -2.27
C LEU A 18 10.04 -9.55 -1.63
N ASN A 19 10.68 -10.13 -0.60
CA ASN A 19 10.19 -11.23 0.22
C ASN A 19 9.68 -10.76 1.60
N ARG A 20 9.20 -9.53 1.70
CA ARG A 20 8.65 -8.94 2.92
C ARG A 20 7.18 -8.58 2.71
N CYS A 21 6.41 -8.76 3.77
CA CYS A 21 4.98 -8.48 3.80
C CYS A 21 4.65 -7.83 5.15
N ALA A 22 3.83 -6.78 5.14
CA ALA A 22 3.22 -6.20 6.31
C ALA A 22 1.73 -5.93 6.04
N HIS A 23 0.95 -5.74 7.09
CA HIS A 23 -0.45 -5.34 6.99
C HIS A 23 -0.71 -4.08 7.80
N THR A 24 -1.72 -3.31 7.40
CA THR A 24 -2.29 -2.31 8.29
C THR A 24 -3.28 -2.95 9.25
N SER A 25 -3.71 -2.18 10.25
CA SER A 25 -4.96 -2.49 10.95
C SER A 25 -6.16 -2.37 10.01
N THR A 26 -7.20 -3.14 10.28
CA THR A 26 -8.52 -2.99 9.64
C THR A 26 -9.22 -1.75 10.13
N VAL A 27 -9.78 -0.96 9.21
CA VAL A 27 -10.64 0.18 9.56
C VAL A 27 -12.08 -0.22 9.29
N TYR A 28 -12.86 -0.41 10.35
CA TYR A 28 -14.20 -0.96 10.21
C TYR A 28 -15.23 0.05 9.67
N LYS A 29 -16.14 -0.45 8.82
CA LYS A 29 -17.39 0.15 8.36
C LYS A 29 -17.19 1.49 7.65
N THR A 30 -16.22 1.55 6.75
CA THR A 30 -15.91 2.75 5.96
C THR A 30 -15.50 2.41 4.52
N LEU A 31 -15.91 3.25 3.58
CA LEU A 31 -15.39 3.24 2.20
C LEU A 31 -14.22 4.21 2.00
N ASN A 32 -13.91 5.03 3.01
CA ASN A 32 -12.85 6.03 2.98
C ASN A 32 -11.94 5.83 4.20
N PRO A 33 -11.17 4.73 4.24
CA PRO A 33 -10.29 4.45 5.37
C PRO A 33 -9.13 5.43 5.46
N THR A 34 -8.66 5.67 6.68
CA THR A 34 -7.42 6.38 6.96
C THR A 34 -6.62 5.55 7.96
N TRP A 35 -5.50 4.97 7.53
CA TRP A 35 -4.71 4.05 8.36
C TRP A 35 -3.67 4.75 9.22
N ASN A 36 -3.03 5.82 8.71
CA ASN A 36 -1.97 6.56 9.42
C ASN A 36 -0.87 5.66 10.03
N GLN A 37 -0.48 4.60 9.30
CA GLN A 37 0.55 3.65 9.74
C GLN A 37 1.80 3.75 8.86
N ALA A 38 2.96 3.77 9.50
CA ALA A 38 4.25 3.82 8.84
C ALA A 38 4.92 2.45 8.90
N PHE A 39 5.55 2.06 7.78
CA PHE A 39 6.29 0.80 7.65
C PHE A 39 7.69 1.09 7.12
N VAL A 40 8.68 0.37 7.66
CA VAL A 40 10.07 0.46 7.21
C VAL A 40 10.49 -0.90 6.69
N PHE A 41 10.93 -0.94 5.44
CA PHE A 41 11.42 -2.15 4.80
C PHE A 41 12.88 -1.96 4.39
N PRO A 42 13.79 -2.88 4.77
CA PRO A 42 15.12 -2.90 4.19
C PRO A 42 15.02 -3.37 2.72
N VAL A 43 15.42 -2.51 1.80
CA VAL A 43 15.39 -2.79 0.35
C VAL A 43 16.81 -3.08 -0.14
N THR A 44 17.03 -4.26 -0.70
CA THR A 44 18.31 -4.69 -1.27
C THR A 44 18.34 -4.64 -2.80
N ASP A 45 17.16 -4.58 -3.44
CA ASP A 45 17.00 -4.52 -4.89
C ASP A 45 15.99 -3.41 -5.23
N ILE A 46 16.49 -2.35 -5.86
CA ILE A 46 15.73 -1.14 -6.23
C ILE A 46 15.01 -1.28 -7.58
N TRP A 47 15.27 -2.34 -8.34
CA TRP A 47 14.58 -2.62 -9.61
C TRP A 47 13.20 -3.26 -9.39
N THR A 48 12.91 -3.65 -8.15
CA THR A 48 11.61 -4.15 -7.72
C THR A 48 10.56 -3.03 -7.58
N ALA A 49 9.34 -3.42 -7.22
CA ALA A 49 8.24 -2.51 -6.90
C ALA A 49 7.69 -2.76 -5.49
N LEU A 50 7.28 -1.69 -4.83
CA LEU A 50 6.40 -1.75 -3.66
C LEU A 50 4.98 -2.02 -4.14
N GLN A 51 4.37 -3.10 -3.67
CA GLN A 51 2.99 -3.44 -3.98
C GLN A 51 2.12 -3.19 -2.76
N ILE A 52 1.00 -2.51 -2.95
CA ILE A 52 -0.02 -2.30 -1.91
C ILE A 52 -1.31 -2.90 -2.43
N PHE A 53 -1.91 -3.80 -1.67
CA PHE A 53 -3.19 -4.42 -1.95
C PHE A 53 -4.19 -3.93 -0.92
N VAL A 54 -5.33 -3.44 -1.34
CA VAL A 54 -6.46 -3.12 -0.47
C VAL A 54 -7.36 -4.35 -0.45
N MET A 55 -7.66 -4.80 0.75
CA MET A 55 -8.50 -5.95 1.04
C MET A 55 -9.68 -5.50 1.90
N ASP A 56 -10.82 -6.16 1.76
CA ASP A 56 -11.97 -6.05 2.66
C ASP A 56 -11.94 -7.23 3.63
N GLU A 57 -12.02 -6.99 4.94
CA GLU A 57 -12.07 -8.05 5.95
C GLU A 57 -13.53 -8.44 6.24
N ASP A 58 -14.01 -9.54 5.66
CA ASP A 58 -15.29 -10.14 6.03
C ASP A 58 -15.13 -11.19 7.14
N ARG A 59 -16.24 -11.54 7.78
CA ARG A 59 -16.26 -12.57 8.85
C ARG A 59 -15.67 -13.93 8.44
N ASP A 60 -15.87 -14.31 7.18
CA ASP A 60 -15.53 -15.65 6.68
C ASP A 60 -14.44 -15.63 5.60
N SER A 61 -14.11 -14.46 5.04
CA SER A 61 -13.14 -14.31 3.94
C SER A 61 -12.57 -12.90 3.88
N SER A 62 -11.57 -12.68 3.01
CA SER A 62 -11.22 -11.32 2.60
C SER A 62 -11.46 -11.13 1.11
N GLU A 63 -12.12 -10.04 0.74
CA GLU A 63 -12.32 -9.65 -0.66
C GLU A 63 -11.18 -8.74 -1.13
N PHE A 64 -10.70 -8.93 -2.36
CA PHE A 64 -9.70 -8.03 -2.93
C PHE A 64 -10.39 -6.80 -3.53
N LEU A 65 -10.03 -5.60 -3.05
CA LEU A 65 -10.63 -4.34 -3.49
C LEU A 65 -9.79 -3.60 -4.53
N GLY A 66 -8.46 -3.78 -4.52
CA GLY A 66 -7.60 -3.13 -5.50
C GLY A 66 -6.12 -3.23 -5.19
N ARG A 67 -5.26 -2.90 -6.16
CA ARG A 67 -3.82 -2.88 -5.96
C ARG A 67 -3.16 -1.69 -6.65
N VAL A 68 -2.05 -1.25 -6.10
CA VAL A 68 -1.10 -0.35 -6.75
C VAL A 68 0.30 -0.95 -6.68
N SER A 69 1.11 -0.71 -7.71
CA SER A 69 2.51 -1.12 -7.76
C SER A 69 3.36 0.10 -8.07
N ILE A 70 4.30 0.41 -7.18
CA ILE A 70 5.15 1.60 -7.23
C ILE A 70 6.59 1.13 -7.46
N PRO A 71 7.15 1.28 -8.66
CA PRO A 71 8.55 0.96 -8.93
C PRO A 71 9.48 1.76 -8.00
N LEU A 72 10.45 1.11 -7.35
CA LEU A 72 11.34 1.80 -6.41
C LEU A 72 12.35 2.70 -7.13
N ILE A 73 12.75 2.33 -8.35
CA ILE A 73 13.71 3.10 -9.15
C ILE A 73 13.21 4.48 -9.58
N GLN A 74 11.91 4.63 -9.84
CA GLN A 74 11.33 5.88 -10.34
C GLN A 74 11.48 7.04 -9.33
N ASN A 75 11.47 6.72 -8.02
CA ASN A 75 11.57 7.69 -6.94
C ASN A 75 13.01 8.10 -6.60
N PHE A 76 14.01 7.41 -7.15
CA PHE A 76 15.43 7.69 -6.85
C PHE A 76 16.00 8.85 -7.69
N LEU A 77 15.44 9.12 -8.88
CA LEU A 77 15.96 10.13 -9.80
C LEU A 77 15.47 11.56 -9.49
N TRP A 78 14.34 11.74 -8.81
CA TRP A 78 13.81 13.07 -8.46
C TRP A 78 14.32 13.60 -7.12
N THR A 79 14.76 12.70 -6.23
CA THR A 79 15.28 13.07 -4.89
C THR A 79 16.78 13.45 -4.92
N TYR A 80 17.48 13.20 -6.03
CA TYR A 80 18.92 13.43 -6.21
C TYR A 80 19.25 14.26 -7.47
N VAL A 81 18.51 15.34 -7.72
CA VAL A 81 19.03 16.40 -8.60
C VAL A 81 19.79 17.39 -7.70
N PRO A 82 21.13 17.36 -7.64
CA PRO A 82 21.86 18.45 -7.01
C PRO A 82 21.49 19.73 -7.78
N VAL A 83 20.87 20.68 -7.07
CA VAL A 83 20.71 22.04 -7.55
C VAL A 83 22.09 22.50 -7.98
N ARG A 84 22.28 22.71 -9.29
CA ARG A 84 23.50 23.34 -9.78
C ARG A 84 23.59 24.69 -9.07
N MET A 85 24.60 24.85 -8.22
CA MET A 85 25.04 26.17 -7.83
C MET A 85 25.55 26.81 -9.13
N ASN A 86 24.76 27.72 -9.68
CA ASN A 86 25.23 28.58 -10.75
C ASN A 86 26.20 29.58 -10.11
N GLU A 87 27.45 29.57 -10.59
CA GLU A 87 28.35 30.72 -10.53
C GLU A 87 27.76 31.91 -11.31
#